data_AF-A0A8T4LR37-F1
#
_entry.id   AF-A0A8T4LR37-F1
#
_cell.length_a   1.000
_cell.length_b   1.000
_cell.length_c   1.000
_cell.angle_alpha   90.00
_cell.angle_beta   90.00
_cell.angle_gamma   90.00
#
_symmetry.space_group_name_H-M   'P 1'
#
loop_
_entity.id
_entity.type
_entity.pdbx_description
1 polymer ?
#
loop_
_entity_poly.entity_id
_entity_poly.type
_entity_poly.pdbx_seq_one_letter_code
_entity_poly.pdbx_strand_id
1 'polypeptide(L)'
;MDSQEFLCRQNLNKRWQAAAKILFNAELGPLEEYKSWLCETNDPVLRRRSSISNKPVSYVDSNFNGISKYMSFDEIDFNRKFSPLSINDVKDMDSIVSAVQERIFYAGNIILGNSQCVYESTNINDSFYMLNCAKLGDSKYIAHCTLGRLCEGCFGCNGIGESKLCLKCHETYRDVRSFELWRSENCSDCYYSYNLSSCSDCMYSFNMQNKRFAIGNLVLPAEKYAQIKKSLLLQMAQELQKNKRIYSLVELAAKCKTGAAAFSHLKFDAACPHTDLAPIQSAFEQASKVILGKPIGKLGDYTQWLEHNCRSKAYGKSAISGSPVIIVDYSSFFEIPRNRLVKFHEALKIGEIMRISEADATRITLENAHEFLGNIAFFPTEYEQGTNQNTIECATTASSSNCYRSAPCIFSKYCAYCFWPRTSEHLFGCSMIFDSSFCMNSYYSLKLRRCLEMDSCRDCSDSLYCHNLESSSDSMFCFNSKNLRNAIGNAQLPREKYSSIKSSILAQLAEELQSKKSLKWDIYSIGSQQA
;
A
#
# COMPACT_ATOMS: atom_id res chain seq x y z
N MET A 1 -13.75 28.38 -3.59
CA MET A 1 -13.92 26.94 -3.82
C MET A 1 -14.17 26.76 -5.30
N ASP A 2 -13.51 25.82 -5.95
CA ASP A 2 -13.81 25.55 -7.36
C ASP A 2 -15.17 24.84 -7.48
N SER A 3 -15.83 25.05 -8.62
CA SER A 3 -17.12 24.44 -8.97
C SER A 3 -17.07 22.91 -8.97
N GLN A 4 -15.94 22.32 -9.41
CA GLN A 4 -15.72 20.87 -9.41
C GLN A 4 -15.56 20.32 -7.98
N GLU A 5 -14.82 21.02 -7.12
CA GLU A 5 -14.68 20.67 -5.69
C GLU A 5 -16.04 20.69 -4.99
N PHE A 6 -16.85 21.73 -5.21
CA PHE A 6 -18.18 21.87 -4.62
C PHE A 6 -19.13 20.74 -5.03
N LEU A 7 -19.19 20.42 -6.34
CA LEU A 7 -20.02 19.33 -6.86
C LEU A 7 -19.61 17.98 -6.25
N CYS A 8 -18.31 17.74 -6.09
CA CYS A 8 -17.82 16.50 -5.52
C CYS A 8 -18.16 16.35 -4.02
N ARG A 9 -17.98 17.42 -3.24
CA ARG A 9 -18.43 17.51 -1.83
C ARG A 9 -19.91 17.16 -1.68
N GLN A 10 -20.75 17.74 -2.53
CA GLN A 10 -22.20 17.52 -2.51
C GLN A 10 -22.56 16.04 -2.80
N ASN A 11 -21.88 15.41 -3.75
CA ASN A 11 -22.14 14.02 -4.13
C ASN A 11 -21.63 13.01 -3.10
N LEU A 12 -20.45 13.24 -2.54
CA LEU A 12 -19.90 12.42 -1.45
C LEU A 12 -20.78 12.49 -0.20
N ASN A 13 -21.26 13.68 0.17
CA ASN A 13 -22.15 13.84 1.32
C ASN A 13 -23.45 13.02 1.19
N LYS A 14 -24.07 13.00 0.01
CA LYS A 14 -25.26 12.18 -0.27
C LYS A 14 -24.98 10.67 -0.08
N ARG A 15 -23.79 10.21 -0.48
CA ARG A 15 -23.38 8.81 -0.31
C ARG A 15 -23.07 8.47 1.15
N TRP A 16 -22.43 9.37 1.90
CA TRP A 16 -22.21 9.25 3.33
C TRP A 16 -23.53 9.14 4.12
N GLN A 17 -24.52 10.00 3.83
CA GLN A 17 -25.83 9.97 4.50
C GLN A 17 -26.57 8.64 4.26
N ALA A 18 -26.51 8.09 3.05
CA ALA A 18 -27.04 6.77 2.75
C ALA A 18 -26.29 5.65 3.50
N ALA A 19 -24.96 5.76 3.65
CA ALA A 19 -24.13 4.81 4.40
C ALA A 19 -24.53 4.72 5.86
N ALA A 20 -24.63 5.89 6.51
CA ALA A 20 -25.01 6.02 7.91
C ALA A 20 -26.37 5.35 8.19
N LYS A 21 -27.36 5.61 7.33
CA LYS A 21 -28.69 5.04 7.45
C LYS A 21 -28.70 3.51 7.31
N ILE A 22 -27.84 2.94 6.45
CA ILE A 22 -27.75 1.48 6.29
C ILE A 22 -27.01 0.83 7.46
N LEU A 23 -25.85 1.39 7.87
CA LEU A 23 -25.00 0.79 8.91
C LEU A 23 -25.59 0.90 10.32
N PHE A 24 -26.27 2.01 10.62
CA PHE A 24 -26.66 2.38 11.98
C PHE A 24 -28.17 2.63 12.16
N ASN A 25 -28.96 2.60 11.08
CA ASN A 25 -30.37 3.04 11.08
C ASN A 25 -30.58 4.47 11.63
N ALA A 26 -29.60 5.36 11.38
CA ALA A 26 -29.55 6.72 11.89
C ALA A 26 -28.88 7.69 10.90
N GLU A 27 -29.11 9.00 11.07
CA GLU A 27 -28.47 10.06 10.28
C GLU A 27 -27.37 10.74 11.11
N LEU A 28 -26.13 10.79 10.59
CA LEU A 28 -24.98 11.32 11.34
C LEU A 28 -24.72 12.83 11.11
N GLY A 29 -25.36 13.46 10.13
CA GLY A 29 -25.06 14.82 9.67
C GLY A 29 -24.09 14.85 8.49
N PRO A 30 -23.50 16.02 8.14
CA PRO A 30 -22.62 16.18 6.99
C PRO A 30 -21.25 15.47 7.08
N LEU A 31 -20.76 14.95 5.96
CA LEU A 31 -19.46 14.23 5.87
C LEU A 31 -18.25 15.05 6.35
N GLU A 32 -18.19 16.36 6.03
CA GLU A 32 -17.01 17.19 6.35
C GLU A 32 -16.79 17.34 7.87
N GLU A 33 -17.86 17.24 8.69
CA GLU A 33 -17.76 17.29 10.16
C GLU A 33 -16.93 16.12 10.73
N TYR A 34 -16.89 14.99 10.01
CA TYR A 34 -16.20 13.77 10.43
C TYR A 34 -14.76 13.69 9.89
N LYS A 35 -14.36 14.62 9.01
CA LYS A 35 -13.10 14.55 8.26
C LYS A 35 -11.86 14.34 9.12
N SER A 36 -11.77 15.01 10.28
CA SER A 36 -10.62 14.86 11.18
C SER A 36 -10.46 13.40 11.61
N TRP A 37 -11.52 12.80 12.16
CA TRP A 37 -11.55 11.39 12.55
C TRP A 37 -11.30 10.45 11.36
N LEU A 38 -11.91 10.72 10.21
CA LEU A 38 -11.75 9.88 9.01
C LEU A 38 -10.34 9.90 8.39
N CYS A 39 -9.51 10.89 8.72
CA CYS A 39 -8.16 11.04 8.16
C CYS A 39 -7.02 10.72 9.13
N GLU A 40 -7.27 10.37 10.41
CA GLU A 40 -6.20 10.25 11.45
C GLU A 40 -5.04 9.30 11.08
N THR A 41 -5.25 8.41 10.11
CA THR A 41 -4.40 7.27 9.79
C THR A 41 -4.00 7.17 8.30
N ASN A 42 -4.39 8.15 7.47
CA ASN A 42 -4.10 8.13 6.03
C ASN A 42 -2.72 8.76 5.76
N ASP A 43 -2.00 8.27 4.75
CA ASP A 43 -0.77 8.95 4.31
C ASP A 43 -1.09 10.38 3.81
N PRO A 44 -0.23 11.37 4.09
CA PRO A 44 -0.50 12.75 3.72
C PRO A 44 -0.25 13.02 2.23
N VAL A 45 -1.23 13.62 1.54
CA VAL A 45 -1.02 14.15 0.18
C VAL A 45 -0.06 15.34 0.25
N LEU A 46 1.13 15.17 -0.31
CA LEU A 46 2.19 16.17 -0.33
C LEU A 46 1.91 17.24 -1.39
N ARG A 47 2.35 18.47 -1.10
CA ARG A 47 2.16 19.64 -1.98
C ARG A 47 3.45 20.43 -2.15
N ARG A 48 3.71 20.87 -3.39
CA ARG A 48 4.79 21.80 -3.78
C ARG A 48 4.23 22.87 -4.73
N ARG A 49 5.10 23.76 -5.19
CA ARG A 49 4.78 24.79 -6.20
C ARG A 49 5.42 24.41 -7.53
N SER A 50 4.69 24.62 -8.62
CA SER A 50 5.23 24.50 -9.96
C SER A 50 6.36 25.50 -10.15
N SER A 51 7.50 25.02 -10.64
CA SER A 51 8.66 25.83 -11.01
C SER A 51 8.42 26.66 -12.28
N ILE A 52 7.28 26.49 -12.96
CA ILE A 52 6.89 27.22 -14.17
C ILE A 52 5.86 28.32 -13.85
N SER A 53 4.77 27.97 -13.16
CA SER A 53 3.62 28.89 -12.93
C SER A 53 3.31 29.23 -11.47
N ASN A 54 4.04 28.65 -10.50
CA ASN A 54 3.71 28.71 -9.08
C ASN A 54 2.32 28.12 -8.70
N LYS A 55 1.67 27.36 -9.60
CA LYS A 55 0.48 26.52 -9.30
C LYS A 55 0.80 25.49 -8.20
N PRO A 56 -0.17 25.09 -7.36
CA PRO A 56 -0.02 23.93 -6.48
C PRO A 56 0.15 22.62 -7.26
N VAL A 57 1.14 21.81 -6.89
CA VAL A 57 1.42 20.49 -7.44
C VAL A 57 1.31 19.47 -6.31
N SER A 58 0.44 18.48 -6.48
CA SER A 58 0.17 17.43 -5.49
C SER A 58 0.76 16.09 -5.94
N TYR A 59 1.31 15.34 -4.99
CA TYR A 59 1.96 14.04 -5.20
C TYR A 59 1.99 13.26 -3.87
N VAL A 60 2.50 12.03 -3.91
CA VAL A 60 2.39 11.06 -2.81
C VAL A 60 3.74 10.69 -2.20
N ASP A 61 4.79 10.68 -3.01
CA ASP A 61 6.08 10.15 -2.59
C ASP A 61 6.94 11.20 -1.86
N SER A 62 7.36 10.91 -0.63
CA SER A 62 8.23 11.78 0.16
C SER A 62 9.68 11.83 -0.32
N ASN A 63 10.09 10.90 -1.19
CA ASN A 63 11.49 10.72 -1.58
C ASN A 63 11.97 11.74 -2.63
N PHE A 64 11.04 12.47 -3.28
CA PHE A 64 11.42 13.59 -4.16
C PHE A 64 12.15 14.70 -3.40
N ASN A 65 13.36 15.02 -3.85
CA ASN A 65 14.20 16.03 -3.22
C ASN A 65 13.54 17.43 -3.24
N GLY A 66 13.62 18.16 -2.13
CA GLY A 66 12.99 19.47 -1.94
C GLY A 66 13.47 20.56 -2.90
N ILE A 67 14.69 20.45 -3.43
CA ILE A 67 15.27 21.40 -4.41
C ILE A 67 14.95 21.05 -5.88
N SER A 68 14.18 19.99 -6.12
CA SER A 68 13.85 19.57 -7.48
C SER A 68 12.90 20.53 -8.18
N LYS A 69 12.89 20.51 -9.52
CA LYS A 69 11.87 21.20 -10.31
C LYS A 69 10.57 20.39 -10.36
N TYR A 70 9.45 21.04 -10.06
CA TYR A 70 8.11 20.42 -10.06
C TYR A 70 7.23 21.10 -11.11
N MET A 71 6.25 20.38 -11.65
CA MET A 71 5.20 20.95 -12.49
C MET A 71 3.87 20.20 -12.29
N SER A 72 2.76 20.83 -12.64
CA SER A 72 1.46 20.16 -12.76
C SER A 72 1.36 19.50 -14.14
N PHE A 73 0.64 18.38 -14.24
CA PHE A 73 0.52 17.61 -15.48
C PHE A 73 -0.11 18.41 -16.64
N ASP A 74 -0.97 19.40 -16.33
CA ASP A 74 -1.56 20.33 -17.32
C ASP A 74 -0.57 21.37 -17.88
N GLU A 75 0.65 21.44 -17.36
CA GLU A 75 1.70 22.36 -17.83
C GLU A 75 2.67 21.72 -18.83
N ILE A 76 2.49 20.44 -19.15
CA ILE A 76 3.38 19.69 -20.04
C ILE A 76 3.10 20.03 -21.51
N ASP A 77 4.03 20.74 -22.16
CA ASP A 77 4.04 20.87 -23.62
C ASP A 77 4.64 19.61 -24.27
N PHE A 78 3.76 18.65 -24.61
CA PHE A 78 4.12 17.44 -25.33
C PHE A 78 4.61 17.68 -26.78
N ASN A 79 4.45 18.89 -27.33
CA ASN A 79 4.93 19.24 -28.68
C ASN A 79 6.35 19.85 -28.67
N ARG A 80 6.88 20.20 -27.49
CA ARG A 80 8.21 20.82 -27.33
C ARG A 80 9.31 19.88 -27.82
N LYS A 81 9.98 20.28 -28.91
CA LYS A 81 11.16 19.58 -29.44
C LYS A 81 12.43 20.10 -28.77
N PHE A 82 13.34 19.19 -28.43
CA PHE A 82 14.65 19.51 -27.86
C PHE A 82 15.77 19.13 -28.83
N SER A 83 16.83 19.95 -28.87
CA SER A 83 18.00 19.67 -29.69
C SER A 83 18.70 18.38 -29.25
N PRO A 84 19.23 17.56 -30.21
CA PRO A 84 20.04 16.40 -29.91
C PRO A 84 21.27 16.75 -29.07
N LEU A 85 21.69 15.81 -28.22
CA LEU A 85 22.94 15.94 -27.46
C LEU A 85 24.16 15.87 -28.39
N SER A 86 25.11 16.77 -28.17
CA SER A 86 26.40 16.83 -28.84
C SER A 86 27.28 15.63 -28.48
N ILE A 87 28.46 15.51 -29.10
CA ILE A 87 29.42 14.46 -28.74
C ILE A 87 30.04 14.67 -27.35
N ASN A 88 30.09 15.93 -26.86
CA ASN A 88 30.60 16.24 -25.53
C ASN A 88 29.62 15.90 -24.42
N ASP A 89 28.32 15.99 -24.70
CA ASP A 89 27.23 15.78 -23.74
C ASP A 89 26.97 14.29 -23.44
N VAL A 90 27.61 13.37 -24.18
CA VAL A 90 27.34 11.91 -24.13
C VAL A 90 28.55 11.07 -23.71
N LYS A 91 29.51 11.68 -23.00
CA LYS A 91 30.75 11.01 -22.54
C LYS A 91 30.48 10.01 -21.41
N ASP A 92 29.68 10.42 -20.44
CA ASP A 92 29.36 9.70 -19.21
C ASP A 92 27.98 10.15 -18.68
N MET A 93 27.47 9.47 -17.65
CA MET A 93 26.17 9.81 -17.05
C MET A 93 26.11 11.26 -16.53
N ASP A 94 27.18 11.79 -15.93
CA ASP A 94 27.19 13.13 -15.36
C ASP A 94 27.09 14.23 -16.44
N SER A 95 27.79 14.04 -17.56
CA SER A 95 27.70 14.91 -18.74
C SER A 95 26.28 14.93 -19.32
N ILE A 96 25.63 13.76 -19.39
CA ILE A 96 24.25 13.63 -19.87
C ILE A 96 23.29 14.34 -18.93
N VAL A 97 23.37 14.07 -17.62
CA VAL A 97 22.51 14.70 -16.60
C VAL A 97 22.67 16.22 -16.64
N SER A 98 23.90 16.72 -16.69
CA SER A 98 24.18 18.17 -16.81
C SER A 98 23.54 18.78 -18.06
N ALA A 99 23.70 18.15 -19.23
CA ALA A 99 23.15 18.64 -20.50
C ALA A 99 21.61 18.60 -20.59
N VAL A 100 20.94 17.83 -19.71
CA VAL A 100 19.48 17.68 -19.70
C VAL A 100 18.79 18.23 -18.44
N GLN A 101 19.53 18.71 -17.45
CA GLN A 101 18.99 19.16 -16.14
C GLN A 101 17.90 20.25 -16.25
N GLU A 102 18.02 21.15 -17.22
CA GLU A 102 17.01 22.18 -17.51
C GLU A 102 15.74 21.66 -18.21
N ARG A 103 15.68 20.35 -18.49
CA ARG A 103 14.55 19.64 -19.09
C ARG A 103 13.80 18.76 -18.07
N ILE A 104 14.33 18.55 -16.86
CA ILE A 104 13.79 17.61 -15.87
C ILE A 104 12.79 18.32 -14.95
N PHE A 105 11.57 17.78 -14.85
CA PHE A 105 10.51 18.26 -13.97
C PHE A 105 9.68 17.08 -13.46
N TYR A 106 9.48 16.99 -12.14
CA TYR A 106 8.56 16.01 -11.55
C TYR A 106 7.11 16.50 -11.68
N ALA A 107 6.35 15.85 -12.57
CA ALA A 107 4.92 16.14 -12.73
C ALA A 107 4.05 15.52 -11.62
N GLY A 108 3.16 16.33 -11.03
CA GLY A 108 2.07 15.90 -10.15
C GLY A 108 0.68 16.23 -10.73
N ASN A 109 -0.38 16.10 -9.93
CA ASN A 109 -1.78 16.30 -10.34
C ASN A 109 -2.27 15.33 -11.47
N ILE A 110 -1.83 14.07 -11.48
CA ILE A 110 -2.08 13.05 -12.52
C ILE A 110 -3.38 12.24 -12.27
N ILE A 111 -4.25 12.12 -13.28
CA ILE A 111 -5.47 11.27 -13.35
C ILE A 111 -5.68 10.84 -14.82
N LEU A 112 -5.84 9.55 -15.15
CA LEU A 112 -5.88 9.05 -16.55
C LEU A 112 -6.64 7.69 -16.73
N GLY A 113 -7.97 7.54 -16.67
CA GLY A 113 -9.09 8.48 -16.70
C GLY A 113 -10.32 7.76 -17.26
N ASN A 114 -11.46 7.78 -16.57
CA ASN A 114 -12.52 8.72 -16.97
C ASN A 114 -13.33 9.27 -15.79
N SER A 115 -12.62 10.01 -14.94
CA SER A 115 -13.07 11.11 -14.09
C SER A 115 -14.49 11.67 -14.27
N GLN A 116 -15.21 11.82 -13.16
CA GLN A 116 -15.89 13.06 -12.77
C GLN A 116 -16.26 12.97 -11.29
N CYS A 117 -16.23 14.04 -10.52
CA CYS A 117 -15.01 14.75 -10.20
C CYS A 117 -14.09 13.83 -9.36
N VAL A 118 -12.84 14.22 -9.18
CA VAL A 118 -11.95 13.69 -8.15
C VAL A 118 -11.83 14.82 -7.09
N TYR A 119 -11.06 14.66 -6.00
CA TYR A 119 -10.32 15.79 -5.43
C TYR A 119 -8.86 15.34 -5.33
N GLU A 120 -8.01 16.11 -5.99
CA GLU A 120 -7.52 15.64 -7.30
C GLU A 120 -6.03 15.37 -7.22
N SER A 121 -5.68 14.16 -6.77
CA SER A 121 -4.30 13.81 -6.46
C SER A 121 -4.00 12.34 -6.75
N THR A 122 -2.72 12.10 -6.98
CA THR A 122 -2.23 11.17 -8.02
C THR A 122 -2.21 9.73 -7.51
N ASN A 123 -2.09 8.70 -8.34
CA ASN A 123 -2.35 8.58 -9.77
C ASN A 123 -3.58 7.65 -9.83
N ILE A 124 -4.66 7.99 -10.55
CA ILE A 124 -5.91 7.19 -10.53
C ILE A 124 -6.53 7.01 -11.92
N ASN A 125 -7.00 5.79 -12.14
CA ASN A 125 -7.80 5.30 -13.27
C ASN A 125 -8.99 4.54 -12.62
N ASP A 126 -10.29 4.67 -12.91
CA ASP A 126 -11.02 5.57 -13.81
C ASP A 126 -12.15 6.37 -13.11
N SER A 127 -12.13 6.50 -11.77
CA SER A 127 -13.01 7.39 -10.96
C SER A 127 -14.47 6.94 -10.76
N PHE A 128 -15.32 7.55 -9.91
CA PHE A 128 -15.90 8.93 -9.87
C PHE A 128 -16.26 9.35 -8.42
N TYR A 129 -16.42 10.66 -8.16
CA TYR A 129 -16.56 11.34 -6.84
C TYR A 129 -15.67 10.74 -5.73
N MET A 130 -14.43 11.22 -5.66
CA MET A 130 -13.38 10.82 -4.71
C MET A 130 -12.77 12.04 -3.99
N LEU A 131 -12.08 11.88 -2.85
CA LEU A 131 -11.29 12.89 -2.09
C LEU A 131 -10.25 12.14 -1.21
N ASN A 132 -9.12 12.69 -0.75
CA ASN A 132 -8.18 13.61 -1.40
C ASN A 132 -6.93 12.76 -1.65
N CYS A 133 -6.73 12.31 -2.88
CA CYS A 133 -6.32 10.91 -3.02
C CYS A 133 -4.83 10.59 -3.27
N ALA A 134 -4.52 9.30 -3.09
CA ALA A 134 -3.24 8.61 -3.33
C ALA A 134 -3.46 7.09 -3.57
N LYS A 135 -2.62 6.36 -4.34
CA LYS A 135 -2.63 6.28 -5.83
C LYS A 135 -3.53 5.11 -6.31
N LEU A 136 -4.86 5.25 -6.25
CA LEU A 136 -5.85 4.16 -6.41
C LEU A 136 -6.07 3.66 -7.85
N GLY A 137 -6.71 2.50 -8.01
CA GLY A 137 -7.43 2.12 -9.23
C GLY A 137 -8.97 2.15 -9.07
N ASP A 138 -9.66 1.52 -10.02
CA ASP A 138 -10.94 1.96 -10.56
C ASP A 138 -12.10 2.01 -9.55
N SER A 139 -12.81 3.14 -9.54
CA SER A 139 -13.53 3.65 -8.35
C SER A 139 -15.04 3.84 -8.60
N LYS A 140 -15.77 4.28 -7.56
CA LYS A 140 -16.88 5.27 -7.54
C LYS A 140 -17.73 5.08 -6.27
N TYR A 141 -17.38 5.49 -5.05
CA TYR A 141 -17.12 6.86 -4.57
C TYR A 141 -16.34 6.81 -3.24
N ILE A 142 -15.44 7.77 -2.94
CA ILE A 142 -14.43 7.62 -1.86
C ILE A 142 -14.08 8.94 -1.15
N ALA A 143 -13.77 8.92 0.16
CA ALA A 143 -13.24 10.07 0.92
C ALA A 143 -12.65 9.61 2.26
N HIS A 144 -11.34 9.43 2.47
CA HIS A 144 -10.28 10.40 2.19
C HIS A 144 -8.94 9.80 1.67
N CYS A 145 -8.76 8.47 1.71
CA CYS A 145 -7.74 7.64 1.04
C CYS A 145 -6.25 7.67 1.48
N THR A 146 -5.65 6.49 1.65
CA THR A 146 -4.50 6.04 0.84
C THR A 146 -4.59 4.55 0.45
N LEU A 147 -4.83 4.36 -0.86
CA LEU A 147 -4.70 3.17 -1.71
C LEU A 147 -5.86 2.14 -1.75
N GLY A 148 -6.21 1.66 -2.94
CA GLY A 148 -7.31 0.70 -3.16
C GLY A 148 -7.66 0.36 -4.63
N ARG A 149 -8.50 -0.68 -4.80
CA ARG A 149 -9.21 -1.16 -6.02
C ARG A 149 -10.22 -2.23 -5.56
N LEU A 150 -11.55 -2.10 -5.62
CA LEU A 150 -12.47 -1.14 -6.25
C LEU A 150 -13.53 -0.68 -5.21
N CYS A 151 -14.45 0.21 -5.56
CA CYS A 151 -15.42 0.78 -4.58
C CYS A 151 -16.83 1.01 -5.16
N GLU A 152 -17.86 0.94 -4.30
CA GLU A 152 -19.05 1.82 -4.39
C GLU A 152 -19.45 2.40 -3.02
N GLY A 153 -18.44 2.86 -2.28
CA GLY A 153 -18.61 3.82 -1.18
C GLY A 153 -17.67 3.56 0.01
N CYS A 154 -16.59 4.33 0.16
CA CYS A 154 -15.63 4.11 1.24
C CYS A 154 -15.19 5.44 1.86
N PHE A 155 -15.44 5.61 3.16
CA PHE A 155 -15.13 6.85 3.88
C PHE A 155 -14.40 6.66 5.23
N GLY A 156 -13.34 5.88 5.43
CA GLY A 156 -12.42 5.21 4.48
C GLY A 156 -11.15 6.06 4.24
N CYS A 157 -9.93 5.54 4.14
CA CYS A 157 -9.50 4.22 3.73
C CYS A 157 -7.98 4.10 3.95
N ASN A 158 -7.46 2.89 4.25
CA ASN A 158 -6.19 2.41 3.70
C ASN A 158 -6.37 0.98 3.14
N GLY A 159 -5.77 0.68 1.98
CA GLY A 159 -5.66 -0.67 1.40
C GLY A 159 -6.91 -1.30 0.76
N ILE A 160 -7.98 -0.53 0.50
CA ILE A 160 -9.33 -1.11 0.31
C ILE A 160 -9.54 -1.77 -1.06
N GLY A 161 -10.04 -3.00 -1.07
CA GLY A 161 -10.65 -3.59 -2.26
C GLY A 161 -11.42 -4.87 -1.93
N GLU A 162 -12.70 -5.06 -2.16
CA GLU A 162 -13.71 -4.24 -2.84
C GLU A 162 -14.90 -4.05 -1.89
N SER A 163 -15.58 -2.91 -1.94
CA SER A 163 -16.53 -2.52 -0.88
C SER A 163 -17.78 -1.83 -1.41
N LYS A 164 -18.92 -2.08 -0.76
CA LYS A 164 -20.12 -1.21 -0.80
C LYS A 164 -20.85 -1.34 0.55
N LEU A 165 -20.79 -0.50 1.58
CA LEU A 165 -20.03 0.73 1.89
C LEU A 165 -19.19 0.43 3.14
N CYS A 166 -18.10 1.19 3.36
CA CYS A 166 -17.22 0.99 4.51
C CYS A 166 -16.74 2.28 5.19
N LEU A 167 -16.46 2.13 6.48
CA LEU A 167 -16.19 3.16 7.49
C LEU A 167 -15.56 2.51 8.75
N LYS A 168 -14.62 3.13 9.46
CA LYS A 168 -13.28 3.50 8.96
C LYS A 168 -12.46 2.19 8.82
N CYS A 169 -11.61 2.07 7.80
CA CYS A 169 -11.07 0.76 7.39
C CYS A 169 -9.60 0.76 6.98
N HIS A 170 -8.82 -0.18 7.55
CA HIS A 170 -7.43 -0.50 7.18
C HIS A 170 -7.21 -2.02 7.04
N GLU A 171 -8.11 -2.66 6.28
CA GLU A 171 -7.77 -3.34 5.00
C GLU A 171 -8.61 -4.61 4.82
N THR A 172 -9.24 -4.75 3.65
CA THR A 172 -10.35 -5.68 3.45
C THR A 172 -10.44 -6.23 2.02
N TYR A 173 -11.09 -7.40 1.85
CA TYR A 173 -11.55 -8.00 0.56
C TYR A 173 -12.63 -9.08 0.83
N ARG A 174 -13.93 -8.94 0.50
CA ARG A 174 -14.72 -7.87 -0.14
C ARG A 174 -16.04 -7.69 0.65
N ASP A 175 -16.43 -6.47 1.08
CA ASP A 175 -17.45 -6.26 2.14
C ASP A 175 -18.72 -5.49 1.73
N VAL A 176 -19.87 -5.86 2.34
CA VAL A 176 -21.20 -5.23 2.14
C VAL A 176 -22.11 -5.41 3.39
N ARG A 177 -22.07 -4.67 4.50
CA ARG A 177 -21.43 -3.40 4.86
C ARG A 177 -20.92 -3.53 6.31
N SER A 178 -19.72 -3.05 6.60
CA SER A 178 -19.02 -3.35 7.86
C SER A 178 -18.47 -2.07 8.52
N PHE A 179 -18.15 -2.13 9.81
CA PHE A 179 -17.61 -0.99 10.57
C PHE A 179 -16.44 -1.38 11.47
N GLU A 180 -15.30 -0.67 11.41
CA GLU A 180 -14.09 -1.04 12.18
C GLU A 180 -13.72 -2.53 12.01
N LEU A 181 -13.77 -2.99 10.75
CA LEU A 181 -13.36 -4.34 10.35
C LEU A 181 -11.94 -4.27 9.78
N TRP A 182 -11.04 -5.08 10.35
CA TRP A 182 -9.62 -5.06 10.05
C TRP A 182 -9.17 -6.45 9.57
N ARG A 183 -8.51 -6.50 8.41
CA ARG A 183 -7.92 -7.71 7.82
C ARG A 183 -8.94 -8.87 7.76
N SER A 184 -9.97 -8.68 6.94
CA SER A 184 -11.06 -9.65 6.74
C SER A 184 -11.05 -10.25 5.34
N GLU A 185 -11.42 -11.53 5.26
CA GLU A 185 -11.63 -12.26 4.02
C GLU A 185 -13.09 -12.74 3.93
N ASN A 186 -13.78 -12.43 2.82
CA ASN A 186 -15.15 -12.90 2.54
C ASN A 186 -16.15 -12.71 3.70
N CYS A 187 -16.18 -11.51 4.30
CA CYS A 187 -17.01 -11.20 5.47
C CYS A 187 -18.16 -10.22 5.18
N SER A 188 -19.25 -10.30 5.96
CA SER A 188 -20.38 -9.36 5.87
C SER A 188 -20.96 -9.02 7.25
N ASP A 189 -21.53 -7.81 7.40
CA ASP A 189 -22.20 -7.39 8.65
C ASP A 189 -21.30 -7.53 9.91
N CYS A 190 -20.00 -7.23 9.76
CA CYS A 190 -19.02 -7.34 10.84
C CYS A 190 -18.66 -5.98 11.43
N TYR A 191 -18.57 -5.91 12.77
CA TYR A 191 -18.36 -4.67 13.51
C TYR A 191 -17.23 -4.85 14.56
N TYR A 192 -16.28 -3.90 14.64
CA TYR A 192 -15.17 -3.93 15.60
C TYR A 192 -14.47 -5.30 15.68
N SER A 193 -13.99 -5.82 14.54
CA SER A 193 -13.50 -7.21 14.46
C SER A 193 -12.20 -7.32 13.67
N TYR A 194 -11.36 -8.32 14.00
CA TYR A 194 -10.01 -8.49 13.45
C TYR A 194 -9.76 -9.92 12.93
N ASN A 195 -9.09 -10.07 11.79
CA ASN A 195 -8.60 -11.35 11.26
C ASN A 195 -9.71 -12.42 11.14
N LEU A 196 -10.81 -12.07 10.48
CA LEU A 196 -11.94 -12.98 10.22
C LEU A 196 -11.87 -13.53 8.80
N SER A 197 -12.18 -14.82 8.61
CA SER A 197 -12.37 -15.41 7.28
C SER A 197 -13.70 -16.15 7.16
N SER A 198 -14.47 -15.82 6.12
CA SER A 198 -15.78 -16.42 5.81
C SER A 198 -16.80 -16.30 6.96
N CYS A 199 -16.83 -15.13 7.61
CA CYS A 199 -17.70 -14.84 8.76
C CYS A 199 -18.80 -13.84 8.40
N SER A 200 -19.99 -13.98 8.98
CA SER A 200 -21.09 -13.02 8.82
C SER A 200 -21.73 -12.66 10.15
N ASP A 201 -22.36 -11.49 10.28
CA ASP A 201 -23.08 -11.10 11.51
C ASP A 201 -22.20 -11.29 12.78
N CYS A 202 -21.06 -10.60 12.84
CA CYS A 202 -20.10 -10.73 13.95
C CYS A 202 -19.80 -9.36 14.58
N MET A 203 -19.70 -9.29 15.91
CA MET A 203 -19.32 -8.08 16.63
C MET A 203 -18.20 -8.39 17.63
N TYR A 204 -17.23 -7.49 17.79
CA TYR A 204 -16.15 -7.63 18.77
C TYR A 204 -15.42 -8.98 18.70
N SER A 205 -15.25 -9.53 17.49
CA SER A 205 -14.77 -10.90 17.27
C SER A 205 -13.38 -10.91 16.62
N PHE A 206 -12.55 -11.87 17.02
CA PHE A 206 -11.13 -11.89 16.75
C PHE A 206 -10.67 -13.28 16.32
N ASN A 207 -9.96 -13.36 15.19
CA ASN A 207 -9.26 -14.55 14.72
C ASN A 207 -10.15 -15.77 14.44
N MET A 208 -11.42 -15.55 14.06
CA MET A 208 -12.39 -16.62 13.80
C MET A 208 -12.53 -16.98 12.32
N GLN A 209 -12.92 -18.23 12.06
CA GLN A 209 -13.21 -18.74 10.71
C GLN A 209 -14.59 -19.42 10.64
N ASN A 210 -15.33 -19.18 9.57
CA ASN A 210 -16.60 -19.86 9.24
C ASN A 210 -17.66 -19.75 10.36
N LYS A 211 -17.89 -18.54 10.90
CA LYS A 211 -18.86 -18.28 11.99
C LYS A 211 -19.95 -17.30 11.59
N ARG A 212 -21.08 -17.39 12.30
CA ARG A 212 -22.20 -16.47 12.19
C ARG A 212 -22.82 -16.16 13.56
N PHE A 213 -23.41 -14.97 13.69
CA PHE A 213 -24.13 -14.52 14.89
C PHE A 213 -23.24 -14.52 16.15
N ALA A 214 -22.02 -14.01 16.02
CA ALA A 214 -21.01 -14.05 17.08
C ALA A 214 -20.82 -12.69 17.77
N ILE A 215 -20.65 -12.71 19.10
CA ILE A 215 -20.23 -11.55 19.90
C ILE A 215 -19.10 -12.00 20.83
N GLY A 216 -17.93 -11.36 20.75
CA GLY A 216 -16.78 -11.73 21.59
C GLY A 216 -16.37 -13.20 21.43
N ASN A 217 -16.34 -13.69 20.20
CA ASN A 217 -16.13 -15.09 19.81
C ASN A 217 -17.19 -16.10 20.30
N LEU A 218 -18.25 -15.66 20.99
CA LEU A 218 -19.39 -16.52 21.37
C LEU A 218 -20.47 -16.50 20.28
N VAL A 219 -20.75 -17.66 19.67
CA VAL A 219 -21.90 -17.86 18.77
C VAL A 219 -23.19 -17.89 19.59
N LEU A 220 -24.19 -17.10 19.17
CA LEU A 220 -25.48 -16.93 19.84
C LEU A 220 -26.66 -17.38 18.96
N PRO A 221 -27.83 -17.65 19.55
CA PRO A 221 -29.09 -17.71 18.80
C PRO A 221 -29.34 -16.41 18.04
N ALA A 222 -29.83 -16.51 16.80
CA ALA A 222 -29.95 -15.38 15.88
C ALA A 222 -30.78 -14.19 16.44
N GLU A 223 -31.88 -14.48 17.14
CA GLU A 223 -32.73 -13.45 17.76
C GLU A 223 -31.99 -12.67 18.87
N LYS A 224 -31.27 -13.39 19.74
CA LYS A 224 -30.46 -12.81 20.81
C LYS A 224 -29.31 -11.96 20.25
N TYR A 225 -28.65 -12.45 19.22
CA TYR A 225 -27.66 -11.68 18.48
C TYR A 225 -28.26 -10.39 17.89
N ALA A 226 -29.41 -10.47 17.22
CA ALA A 226 -30.06 -9.32 16.59
C ALA A 226 -30.49 -8.25 17.62
N GLN A 227 -30.96 -8.66 18.79
CA GLN A 227 -31.29 -7.76 19.90
C GLN A 227 -30.04 -6.98 20.38
N ILE A 228 -28.91 -7.66 20.57
CA ILE A 228 -27.67 -7.03 21.04
C ILE A 228 -27.06 -6.14 19.94
N LYS A 229 -27.03 -6.61 18.68
CA LYS A 229 -26.60 -5.81 17.51
C LYS A 229 -27.36 -4.50 17.43
N LYS A 230 -28.70 -4.52 17.55
CA LYS A 230 -29.54 -3.31 17.52
C LYS A 230 -29.18 -2.31 18.62
N SER A 231 -28.90 -2.77 19.84
CA SER A 231 -28.49 -1.91 20.97
C SER A 231 -27.13 -1.25 20.72
N LEU A 232 -26.15 -2.03 20.26
CA LEU A 232 -24.78 -1.56 20.00
C LEU A 232 -24.73 -0.55 18.83
N LEU A 233 -25.46 -0.80 17.74
CA LEU A 233 -25.52 0.12 16.60
C LEU A 233 -26.14 1.48 16.96
N LEU A 234 -27.14 1.50 17.85
CA LEU A 234 -27.72 2.74 18.36
C LEU A 234 -26.70 3.55 19.19
N GLN A 235 -25.92 2.87 20.05
CA GLN A 235 -24.87 3.52 20.83
C GLN A 235 -23.77 4.09 19.93
N MET A 236 -23.34 3.34 18.91
CA MET A 236 -22.37 3.81 17.90
C MET A 236 -22.88 5.05 17.16
N ALA A 237 -24.16 5.07 16.78
CA ALA A 237 -24.79 6.23 16.13
C ALA A 237 -24.79 7.47 17.02
N GLN A 238 -25.18 7.32 18.29
CA GLN A 238 -25.27 8.42 19.26
C GLN A 238 -23.88 9.01 19.56
N GLU A 239 -22.87 8.16 19.73
CA GLU A 239 -21.49 8.58 19.97
C GLU A 239 -20.94 9.35 18.75
N LEU A 240 -21.15 8.83 17.53
CA LEU A 240 -20.78 9.52 16.29
C LEU A 240 -21.52 10.85 16.11
N GLN A 241 -22.83 10.92 16.38
CA GLN A 241 -23.61 12.16 16.30
C GLN A 241 -23.10 13.24 17.27
N LYS A 242 -22.80 12.83 18.51
CA LYS A 242 -22.38 13.71 19.61
C LYS A 242 -20.95 14.22 19.43
N ASN A 243 -20.01 13.32 19.15
CA ASN A 243 -18.57 13.61 19.22
C ASN A 243 -17.89 13.77 17.85
N LYS A 244 -18.60 13.51 16.75
CA LYS A 244 -18.07 13.49 15.36
C LYS A 244 -16.88 12.53 15.16
N ARG A 245 -16.76 11.58 16.10
CA ARG A 245 -15.70 10.59 16.26
C ARG A 245 -16.26 9.42 17.05
N ILE A 246 -15.70 8.24 16.84
CA ILE A 246 -15.81 7.08 17.74
C ILE A 246 -14.43 6.45 17.83
N TYR A 247 -14.15 5.71 18.90
CA TYR A 247 -12.83 5.10 19.07
C TYR A 247 -12.57 3.99 18.04
N SER A 248 -11.31 3.72 17.68
CA SER A 248 -10.98 2.61 16.76
C SER A 248 -10.91 1.26 17.47
N LEU A 249 -10.95 0.16 16.71
CA LEU A 249 -10.73 -1.19 17.25
C LEU A 249 -9.38 -1.33 18.00
N VAL A 250 -8.37 -0.62 17.52
CA VAL A 250 -7.03 -0.54 18.13
C VAL A 250 -7.06 0.22 19.47
N GLU A 251 -7.77 1.36 19.53
CA GLU A 251 -7.95 2.12 20.78
C GLU A 251 -8.75 1.34 21.83
N LEU A 252 -9.73 0.54 21.41
CA LEU A 252 -10.45 -0.39 22.27
C LEU A 252 -9.51 -1.45 22.86
N ALA A 253 -8.72 -2.11 22.00
CA ALA A 253 -7.79 -3.16 22.40
C ALA A 253 -6.66 -2.67 23.31
N ALA A 254 -6.24 -1.40 23.15
CA ALA A 254 -5.26 -0.76 24.04
C ALA A 254 -5.76 -0.62 25.48
N LYS A 255 -7.08 -0.46 25.69
CA LYS A 255 -7.71 -0.37 27.03
C LYS A 255 -7.94 -1.74 27.68
N CYS A 256 -7.97 -2.82 26.89
CA CYS A 256 -8.21 -4.16 27.39
C CYS A 256 -7.09 -4.62 28.36
N LYS A 257 -7.45 -5.30 29.44
CA LYS A 257 -6.51 -5.95 30.38
C LYS A 257 -6.39 -7.45 30.07
N THR A 258 -5.19 -8.02 30.19
CA THR A 258 -4.94 -9.45 29.91
C THR A 258 -4.66 -10.21 31.20
N GLY A 259 -5.33 -11.35 31.42
CA GLY A 259 -4.93 -12.29 32.45
C GLY A 259 -3.83 -13.22 31.93
N ALA A 260 -2.56 -13.01 32.30
CA ALA A 260 -1.44 -13.83 31.82
C ALA A 260 -1.64 -15.34 32.07
N ALA A 261 -2.28 -15.70 33.18
CA ALA A 261 -2.63 -17.09 33.51
C ALA A 261 -3.52 -17.77 32.46
N ALA A 262 -4.34 -17.01 31.72
CA ALA A 262 -5.29 -17.56 30.74
C ALA A 262 -4.62 -18.28 29.57
N PHE A 263 -3.35 -18.01 29.28
CA PHE A 263 -2.62 -18.58 28.14
C PHE A 263 -1.60 -19.65 28.55
N SER A 264 -1.40 -19.86 29.86
CA SER A 264 -0.40 -20.79 30.42
C SER A 264 -0.56 -22.26 29.99
N HIS A 265 -1.76 -22.65 29.54
CA HIS A 265 -2.08 -24.00 29.08
C HIS A 265 -1.94 -24.17 27.56
N LEU A 266 -1.77 -23.09 26.80
CA LEU A 266 -1.60 -23.15 25.35
C LEU A 266 -0.15 -23.50 25.00
N LYS A 267 0.00 -24.44 24.09
CA LYS A 267 1.29 -24.81 23.48
C LYS A 267 1.28 -24.37 22.02
N PHE A 268 2.39 -23.81 21.58
CA PHE A 268 2.60 -23.38 20.21
C PHE A 268 3.86 -24.06 19.69
N ASP A 269 3.74 -24.71 18.54
CA ASP A 269 4.88 -25.36 17.91
C ASP A 269 5.83 -24.30 17.35
N ALA A 270 7.13 -24.51 17.53
CA ALA A 270 8.12 -23.63 16.94
C ALA A 270 8.07 -23.76 15.41
N ALA A 271 7.75 -22.66 14.72
CA ALA A 271 7.79 -22.63 13.26
C ALA A 271 9.20 -23.01 12.77
N CYS A 272 9.29 -23.98 11.87
CA CYS A 272 10.56 -24.34 11.24
C CYS A 272 11.01 -23.18 10.34
N PRO A 273 12.15 -22.50 10.63
CA PRO A 273 12.56 -21.35 9.86
C PRO A 273 12.98 -21.76 8.44
N HIS A 274 12.45 -21.05 7.44
CA HIS A 274 12.98 -21.11 6.08
C HIS A 274 14.32 -20.36 6.02
N THR A 275 15.32 -20.97 5.40
CA THR A 275 16.70 -20.44 5.38
C THR A 275 17.43 -20.58 4.03
N ASP A 276 16.78 -21.13 3.00
CA ASP A 276 17.46 -21.39 1.72
C ASP A 276 17.47 -20.12 0.83
N LEU A 277 18.57 -19.36 0.92
CA LEU A 277 18.81 -18.19 0.09
C LEU A 277 19.31 -18.53 -1.33
N ALA A 278 19.72 -19.77 -1.62
CA ALA A 278 20.32 -20.14 -2.91
C ALA A 278 19.41 -19.84 -4.13
N PRO A 279 18.12 -20.23 -4.17
CA PRO A 279 17.25 -19.90 -5.31
C PRO A 279 17.00 -18.39 -5.48
N ILE A 280 17.07 -17.62 -4.39
CA ILE A 280 16.84 -16.16 -4.41
C ILE A 280 18.11 -15.43 -4.89
N GLN A 281 19.29 -15.88 -4.45
CA GLN A 281 20.59 -15.42 -4.93
C GLN A 281 20.77 -15.70 -6.44
N SER A 282 20.42 -16.90 -6.90
CA SER A 282 20.50 -17.26 -8.31
C SER A 282 19.62 -16.37 -9.19
N ALA A 283 18.39 -16.06 -8.74
CA ALA A 283 17.50 -15.13 -9.42
C ALA A 283 18.04 -13.68 -9.46
N PHE A 284 18.72 -13.23 -8.40
CA PHE A 284 19.37 -11.91 -8.34
C PHE A 284 20.55 -11.80 -9.31
N GLU A 285 21.40 -12.83 -9.40
CA GLU A 285 22.50 -12.91 -10.37
C GLU A 285 21.99 -12.94 -11.82
N GLN A 286 20.91 -13.68 -12.08
CA GLN A 286 20.28 -13.73 -13.40
C GLN A 286 19.67 -12.37 -13.78
N ALA A 287 18.91 -11.72 -12.89
CA ALA A 287 18.32 -10.41 -13.17
C ALA A 287 19.40 -9.33 -13.38
N SER A 288 20.41 -9.26 -12.52
CA SER A 288 21.51 -8.29 -12.71
C SER A 288 22.28 -8.56 -14.01
N LYS A 289 22.55 -9.81 -14.38
CA LYS A 289 23.14 -10.15 -15.68
C LYS A 289 22.26 -9.70 -16.87
N VAL A 290 20.95 -9.84 -16.77
CA VAL A 290 20.00 -9.44 -17.84
C VAL A 290 19.88 -7.92 -17.97
N ILE A 291 19.88 -7.19 -16.86
CA ILE A 291 19.70 -5.73 -16.82
C ILE A 291 21.01 -5.00 -17.11
N LEU A 292 22.12 -5.41 -16.47
CA LEU A 292 23.42 -4.71 -16.45
C LEU A 292 24.49 -5.39 -17.32
N GLY A 293 24.16 -6.48 -18.02
CA GLY A 293 25.09 -7.27 -18.83
C GLY A 293 26.03 -8.19 -18.02
N LYS A 294 26.16 -8.00 -16.70
CA LYS A 294 26.97 -8.85 -15.80
C LYS A 294 26.34 -8.98 -14.40
N PRO A 295 26.54 -10.10 -13.68
CA PRO A 295 26.18 -10.21 -12.27
C PRO A 295 26.94 -9.18 -11.42
N ILE A 296 26.27 -8.62 -10.40
CA ILE A 296 26.86 -7.56 -9.54
C ILE A 296 27.39 -8.05 -8.18
N GLY A 297 26.94 -9.20 -7.67
CA GLY A 297 27.48 -9.80 -6.46
C GLY A 297 26.45 -10.55 -5.61
N LYS A 298 26.67 -10.58 -4.29
CA LYS A 298 25.75 -11.22 -3.33
C LYS A 298 24.59 -10.28 -3.01
N LEU A 299 23.36 -10.79 -3.04
CA LEU A 299 22.12 -10.06 -2.74
C LEU A 299 22.19 -9.30 -1.41
N GLY A 300 22.79 -9.90 -0.37
CA GLY A 300 22.95 -9.28 0.94
C GLY A 300 23.74 -7.98 0.93
N ASP A 301 24.74 -7.85 0.06
CA ASP A 301 25.59 -6.65 -0.08
C ASP A 301 24.79 -5.43 -0.55
N TYR A 302 23.60 -5.65 -1.14
CA TYR A 302 22.74 -4.64 -1.76
C TYR A 302 21.51 -4.26 -0.91
N THR A 303 21.38 -4.81 0.31
CA THR A 303 20.22 -4.62 1.20
C THR A 303 19.77 -3.15 1.31
N GLN A 304 20.69 -2.24 1.64
CA GLN A 304 20.37 -0.83 1.87
C GLN A 304 19.86 -0.12 0.60
N TRP A 305 20.40 -0.46 -0.57
CA TRP A 305 20.00 0.13 -1.85
C TRP A 305 18.64 -0.40 -2.33
N LEU A 306 18.38 -1.70 -2.13
CA LEU A 306 17.12 -2.34 -2.52
C LEU A 306 15.95 -1.98 -1.58
N GLU A 307 16.21 -1.78 -0.29
CA GLU A 307 15.19 -1.34 0.68
C GLU A 307 14.95 0.18 0.68
N HIS A 308 15.79 1.00 0.01
CA HIS A 308 15.80 2.47 0.16
C HIS A 308 14.43 3.13 -0.03
N ASN A 309 13.67 2.69 -1.03
CA ASN A 309 12.35 3.21 -1.39
C ASN A 309 11.21 2.22 -1.07
N CYS A 310 11.45 1.26 -0.18
CA CYS A 310 10.42 0.32 0.30
C CYS A 310 9.72 0.85 1.56
N ARG A 311 8.50 0.36 1.84
CA ARG A 311 7.84 0.64 3.12
C ARG A 311 8.66 0.13 4.29
N SER A 312 8.62 0.89 5.39
CA SER A 312 9.40 0.58 6.58
C SER A 312 8.91 -0.68 7.29
N LYS A 313 9.79 -1.28 8.10
CA LYS A 313 9.51 -2.49 8.87
C LYS A 313 9.89 -2.25 10.33
N ALA A 314 9.01 -2.66 11.23
CA ALA A 314 9.26 -2.70 12.66
C ALA A 314 9.22 -4.16 13.15
N TYR A 315 9.86 -4.42 14.28
CA TYR A 315 9.88 -5.74 14.90
C TYR A 315 9.30 -5.67 16.31
N GLY A 316 8.46 -6.64 16.65
CA GLY A 316 7.85 -6.80 17.96
C GLY A 316 8.08 -8.21 18.49
N LYS A 317 7.38 -8.53 19.57
CA LYS A 317 7.31 -9.89 20.13
C LYS A 317 5.86 -10.26 20.32
N SER A 318 5.53 -11.55 20.17
CA SER A 318 4.26 -12.08 20.62
C SER A 318 4.08 -11.82 22.11
N ALA A 319 2.93 -11.28 22.48
CA ALA A 319 2.51 -11.09 23.87
C ALA A 319 2.26 -12.42 24.60
N ILE A 320 2.24 -13.54 23.88
CA ILE A 320 1.96 -14.88 24.39
C ILE A 320 3.23 -15.74 24.45
N SER A 321 3.93 -15.91 23.33
CA SER A 321 5.14 -16.77 23.27
C SER A 321 6.46 -16.01 23.38
N GLY A 322 6.46 -14.68 23.25
CA GLY A 322 7.67 -13.87 23.10
C GLY A 322 8.36 -13.98 21.73
N SER A 323 7.84 -14.78 20.80
CA SER A 323 8.40 -14.99 19.46
C SER A 323 8.49 -13.69 18.65
N PRO A 324 9.55 -13.45 17.83
CA PRO A 324 9.67 -12.24 17.03
C PRO A 324 8.51 -12.08 16.03
N VAL A 325 7.86 -10.92 16.00
CA VAL A 325 6.74 -10.60 15.09
C VAL A 325 7.18 -9.48 14.15
N ILE A 326 6.98 -9.65 12.84
CA ILE A 326 7.25 -8.60 11.85
C ILE A 326 6.01 -7.71 11.73
N ILE A 327 6.19 -6.39 11.86
CA ILE A 327 5.17 -5.38 11.56
C ILE A 327 5.63 -4.58 10.34
N VAL A 328 4.77 -4.46 9.33
CA VAL A 328 5.04 -3.70 8.12
C VAL A 328 4.30 -2.37 8.19
N ASP A 329 4.91 -1.31 7.66
CA ASP A 329 4.27 -0.01 7.45
C ASP A 329 3.23 -0.10 6.33
N TYR A 330 2.07 -0.62 6.71
CA TYR A 330 0.97 -0.96 5.84
C TYR A 330 -0.31 -0.95 6.67
N SER A 331 -1.38 -0.36 6.11
CA SER A 331 -2.73 -0.45 6.67
C SER A 331 -2.80 -0.15 8.18
N SER A 332 -2.02 0.85 8.61
CA SER A 332 -1.95 1.33 9.99
C SER A 332 -1.55 0.26 11.04
N PHE A 333 -0.85 -0.81 10.63
CA PHE A 333 -0.40 -1.87 11.55
C PHE A 333 0.63 -1.39 12.59
N PHE A 334 1.23 -0.21 12.40
CA PHE A 334 2.09 0.42 13.41
C PHE A 334 1.32 0.87 14.66
N GLU A 335 0.03 1.17 14.53
CA GLU A 335 -0.86 1.57 15.63
C GLU A 335 -1.25 0.38 16.55
N ILE A 336 -1.09 -0.86 16.07
CA ILE A 336 -1.49 -2.06 16.82
C ILE A 336 -0.69 -2.14 18.13
N PRO A 337 -1.35 -2.27 19.31
CA PRO A 337 -0.67 -2.18 20.59
C PRO A 337 0.36 -3.31 20.73
N ARG A 338 1.60 -2.98 21.07
CA ARG A 338 2.72 -3.95 21.08
C ARG A 338 2.49 -5.11 22.06
N ASN A 339 1.76 -4.88 23.15
CA ASN A 339 1.32 -5.89 24.12
C ASN A 339 0.11 -6.74 23.65
N ARG A 340 -0.36 -6.55 22.41
CA ARG A 340 -1.45 -7.29 21.78
C ARG A 340 -1.03 -8.03 20.50
N LEU A 341 0.24 -7.92 20.10
CA LEU A 341 0.81 -8.65 18.97
C LEU A 341 0.90 -10.15 19.26
N VAL A 342 0.69 -10.98 18.25
CA VAL A 342 0.84 -12.45 18.29
C VAL A 342 1.33 -12.97 16.94
N LYS A 343 1.78 -14.23 16.89
CA LYS A 343 1.96 -14.97 15.63
C LYS A 343 0.62 -15.31 14.99
N PHE A 344 0.61 -15.52 13.68
CA PHE A 344 -0.61 -15.89 12.95
C PHE A 344 -1.25 -17.18 13.47
N HIS A 345 -0.46 -18.25 13.68
CA HIS A 345 -0.96 -19.51 14.23
C HIS A 345 -1.43 -19.39 15.71
N GLU A 346 -0.76 -18.58 16.53
CA GLU A 346 -1.20 -18.28 17.91
C GLU A 346 -2.58 -17.63 17.89
N ALA A 347 -2.77 -16.66 17.00
CA ALA A 347 -4.01 -15.92 16.85
C ALA A 347 -5.19 -16.83 16.49
N LEU A 348 -5.02 -17.70 15.49
CA LEU A 348 -6.03 -18.70 15.12
C LEU A 348 -6.37 -19.61 16.31
N LYS A 349 -5.36 -20.06 17.07
CA LYS A 349 -5.60 -20.93 18.22
C LYS A 349 -6.34 -20.24 19.38
N ILE A 350 -6.07 -18.95 19.58
CA ILE A 350 -6.83 -18.11 20.51
C ILE A 350 -8.29 -17.97 20.02
N GLY A 351 -8.50 -17.72 18.72
CA GLY A 351 -9.84 -17.58 18.11
C GLY A 351 -10.71 -18.85 18.17
N GLU A 352 -10.10 -20.03 18.18
CA GLU A 352 -10.78 -21.33 18.37
C GLU A 352 -11.30 -21.55 19.80
N ILE A 353 -10.48 -21.18 20.80
CA ILE A 353 -10.66 -21.61 22.20
C ILE A 353 -11.30 -20.51 23.05
N MET A 354 -10.87 -19.27 22.85
CA MET A 354 -11.17 -18.15 23.74
C MET A 354 -12.40 -17.39 23.27
N ARG A 355 -13.37 -17.22 24.17
CA ARG A 355 -14.63 -16.50 23.97
C ARG A 355 -15.15 -15.91 25.28
N ILE A 356 -15.99 -14.88 25.20
CA ILE A 356 -16.68 -14.32 26.37
C ILE A 356 -17.80 -15.26 26.86
N SER A 357 -18.30 -15.04 28.08
CA SER A 357 -19.48 -15.77 28.57
C SER A 357 -20.77 -15.22 27.99
N GLU A 358 -21.86 -15.99 28.07
CA GLU A 358 -23.18 -15.54 27.62
C GLU A 358 -23.71 -14.36 28.44
N ALA A 359 -23.36 -14.29 29.74
CA ALA A 359 -23.70 -13.16 30.60
C ALA A 359 -22.96 -11.89 30.17
N ASP A 360 -21.67 -12.00 29.85
CA ASP A 360 -20.86 -10.88 29.35
C ASP A 360 -21.38 -10.39 27.99
N ALA A 361 -21.75 -11.32 27.09
CA ALA A 361 -22.33 -10.98 25.80
C ALA A 361 -23.64 -10.18 25.92
N THR A 362 -24.43 -10.39 26.97
CA THR A 362 -25.64 -9.57 27.25
C THR A 362 -25.36 -8.24 27.95
N ARG A 363 -24.18 -8.09 28.59
CA ARG A 363 -23.76 -6.89 29.32
C ARG A 363 -22.91 -5.93 28.49
N ILE A 364 -22.45 -6.36 27.31
CA ILE A 364 -21.54 -5.60 26.48
C ILE A 364 -22.21 -4.33 25.92
N THR A 365 -21.53 -3.21 26.07
CA THR A 365 -21.88 -1.88 25.57
C THR A 365 -20.69 -1.29 24.84
N LEU A 366 -20.90 -0.19 24.13
CA LEU A 366 -19.82 0.57 23.52
C LEU A 366 -18.81 1.09 24.56
N GLU A 367 -19.25 1.37 25.78
CA GLU A 367 -18.38 1.90 26.85
C GLU A 367 -17.52 0.80 27.49
N ASN A 368 -18.12 -0.34 27.83
CA ASN A 368 -17.49 -1.37 28.66
C ASN A 368 -16.88 -2.55 27.86
N ALA A 369 -16.98 -2.58 26.53
CA ALA A 369 -16.50 -3.71 25.71
C ALA A 369 -15.05 -4.15 26.04
N HIS A 370 -14.16 -3.20 26.35
CA HIS A 370 -12.78 -3.45 26.72
C HIS A 370 -12.59 -4.31 27.99
N GLU A 371 -13.59 -4.39 28.88
CA GLU A 371 -13.57 -5.22 30.09
C GLU A 371 -13.66 -6.72 29.76
N PHE A 372 -14.39 -7.08 28.70
CA PHE A 372 -14.69 -8.47 28.35
C PHE A 372 -13.73 -9.05 27.30
N LEU A 373 -13.21 -8.22 26.40
CA LEU A 373 -12.48 -8.67 25.21
C LEU A 373 -11.00 -8.95 25.46
N GLY A 374 -10.47 -8.68 26.66
CA GLY A 374 -9.03 -8.69 26.92
C GLY A 374 -8.32 -10.03 26.84
N ASN A 375 -9.05 -11.15 26.80
CA ASN A 375 -8.50 -12.48 26.56
C ASN A 375 -8.66 -12.96 25.09
N ILE A 376 -9.30 -12.19 24.21
CA ILE A 376 -9.50 -12.53 22.78
C ILE A 376 -8.93 -11.49 21.81
N ALA A 377 -8.82 -10.22 22.23
CA ALA A 377 -8.36 -9.10 21.41
C ALA A 377 -6.84 -9.14 21.18
N PHE A 378 -6.39 -10.05 20.31
CA PHE A 378 -5.01 -10.21 19.87
C PHE A 378 -4.89 -10.10 18.37
N PHE A 379 -3.77 -9.52 17.93
CA PHE A 379 -3.57 -9.00 16.60
C PHE A 379 -2.32 -9.63 15.99
N PRO A 380 -2.46 -10.67 15.15
CA PRO A 380 -1.38 -11.04 14.26
C PRO A 380 -1.17 -9.89 13.27
N THR A 381 0.06 -9.44 13.07
CA THR A 381 0.43 -8.58 11.93
C THR A 381 0.85 -9.41 10.72
N GLU A 382 1.17 -10.68 10.96
CA GLU A 382 1.58 -11.66 9.95
C GLU A 382 0.36 -12.42 9.39
N TYR A 383 0.40 -12.88 8.13
CA TYR A 383 -0.69 -13.62 7.49
C TYR A 383 -0.14 -14.65 6.49
N GLU A 384 -0.72 -15.85 6.49
CA GLU A 384 -0.30 -16.95 5.63
C GLU A 384 -1.53 -17.61 4.99
N GLN A 385 -1.54 -17.72 3.66
CA GLN A 385 -2.60 -18.38 2.91
C GLN A 385 -2.05 -19.26 1.77
N GLY A 386 -2.75 -20.34 1.45
CA GLY A 386 -2.40 -21.21 0.33
C GLY A 386 -1.06 -21.93 0.51
N THR A 387 -0.37 -22.23 -0.61
CA THR A 387 0.88 -23.00 -0.59
C THR A 387 2.09 -22.07 -0.59
N ASN A 388 2.70 -21.86 0.57
CA ASN A 388 3.93 -21.06 0.71
C ASN A 388 5.15 -21.97 0.85
N GLN A 389 6.26 -21.62 0.19
CA GLN A 389 7.51 -22.40 0.22
C GLN A 389 8.72 -21.48 0.29
N ASN A 390 9.59 -21.67 1.28
CA ASN A 390 10.83 -20.89 1.39
C ASN A 390 10.59 -19.37 1.40
N THR A 391 9.70 -18.93 2.29
CA THR A 391 9.38 -17.51 2.54
C THR A 391 10.12 -17.04 3.78
N ILE A 392 11.22 -16.31 3.56
CA ILE A 392 12.20 -15.92 4.57
C ILE A 392 11.94 -14.47 5.00
N GLU A 393 11.64 -14.23 6.28
CA GLU A 393 11.33 -12.89 6.82
C GLU A 393 10.21 -12.15 6.04
N CYS A 394 9.17 -12.89 5.61
CA CYS A 394 8.00 -12.35 4.92
C CYS A 394 6.80 -12.27 5.86
N ALA A 395 6.31 -11.06 6.16
CA ALA A 395 5.21 -10.89 7.12
C ALA A 395 3.85 -11.37 6.59
N THR A 396 3.56 -11.13 5.32
CA THR A 396 2.30 -11.57 4.70
C THR A 396 2.61 -12.36 3.45
N THR A 397 2.05 -13.57 3.33
CA THR A 397 2.28 -14.49 2.22
C THR A 397 0.98 -15.15 1.77
N ALA A 398 0.76 -15.26 0.46
CA ALA A 398 -0.35 -16.01 -0.10
C ALA A 398 0.08 -16.72 -1.39
N SER A 399 0.22 -18.05 -1.33
CA SER A 399 0.66 -18.90 -2.46
C SER A 399 1.96 -18.43 -3.13
N SER A 400 3.00 -18.19 -2.33
CA SER A 400 4.28 -17.60 -2.78
C SER A 400 5.49 -18.50 -2.49
N SER A 401 6.54 -18.41 -3.32
CA SER A 401 7.73 -19.28 -3.18
C SER A 401 9.07 -18.59 -3.43
N ASN A 402 10.08 -18.85 -2.59
CA ASN A 402 11.42 -18.23 -2.68
C ASN A 402 11.34 -16.70 -2.57
N CYS A 403 10.81 -16.21 -1.45
CA CYS A 403 10.66 -14.78 -1.16
C CYS A 403 11.52 -14.41 0.05
N TYR A 404 12.22 -13.27 0.01
CA TYR A 404 13.05 -12.80 1.12
C TYR A 404 12.69 -11.35 1.53
N ARG A 405 12.54 -11.08 2.83
CA ARG A 405 12.35 -9.72 3.39
C ARG A 405 11.29 -8.90 2.66
N SER A 406 10.14 -9.51 2.35
CA SER A 406 9.11 -8.92 1.48
C SER A 406 7.71 -9.08 2.06
N ALA A 407 6.84 -8.09 1.86
CA ALA A 407 5.45 -8.15 2.30
C ALA A 407 4.57 -7.07 1.63
N PRO A 408 3.30 -7.33 1.32
CA PRO A 408 2.68 -8.65 1.20
C PRO A 408 3.11 -9.42 -0.05
N CYS A 409 3.52 -10.68 0.08
CA CYS A 409 3.91 -11.56 -1.02
C CYS A 409 2.73 -12.42 -1.47
N ILE A 410 1.96 -11.95 -2.44
CA ILE A 410 0.79 -12.64 -2.98
C ILE A 410 1.18 -13.22 -4.36
N PHE A 411 0.92 -14.49 -4.65
CA PHE A 411 1.26 -15.14 -5.94
C PHE A 411 2.67 -14.81 -6.47
N SER A 412 3.65 -14.72 -5.59
CA SER A 412 4.98 -14.16 -5.86
C SER A 412 6.06 -15.24 -5.87
N LYS A 413 7.03 -15.11 -6.77
CA LYS A 413 8.17 -16.04 -6.85
C LYS A 413 9.49 -15.32 -7.01
N TYR A 414 10.54 -15.85 -6.37
CA TYR A 414 11.93 -15.45 -6.57
C TYR A 414 12.16 -13.92 -6.45
N CYS A 415 11.77 -13.35 -5.32
CA CYS A 415 11.84 -11.91 -5.09
C CYS A 415 12.45 -11.55 -3.73
N ALA A 416 13.07 -10.38 -3.61
CA ALA A 416 13.56 -9.88 -2.33
C ALA A 416 13.29 -8.38 -2.14
N TYR A 417 13.21 -7.94 -0.88
CA TYR A 417 13.05 -6.53 -0.52
C TYR A 417 11.89 -5.84 -1.27
N CYS A 418 10.71 -6.46 -1.26
CA CYS A 418 9.54 -6.00 -2.01
C CYS A 418 8.36 -5.63 -1.11
N PHE A 419 7.71 -4.51 -1.44
CA PHE A 419 6.38 -4.13 -0.95
C PHE A 419 5.28 -4.50 -1.98
N TRP A 420 4.23 -5.15 -1.48
CA TRP A 420 3.05 -5.66 -2.21
C TRP A 420 3.22 -6.32 -3.60
N PRO A 421 4.12 -7.29 -3.82
CA PRO A 421 4.08 -8.05 -5.07
C PRO A 421 2.86 -9.01 -5.14
N ARG A 422 2.15 -8.94 -6.27
CA ARG A 422 1.01 -9.80 -6.67
C ARG A 422 1.25 -10.50 -8.04
N THR A 423 2.54 -10.59 -8.42
CA THR A 423 3.13 -11.25 -9.60
C THR A 423 4.66 -11.13 -9.49
N SER A 424 5.46 -12.11 -9.92
CA SER A 424 6.88 -11.90 -10.26
C SER A 424 7.55 -13.11 -10.93
N GLU A 425 8.54 -12.83 -11.79
CA GLU A 425 9.72 -13.65 -12.09
C GLU A 425 10.72 -12.71 -12.79
N HIS A 426 11.68 -11.99 -12.18
CA HIS A 426 12.14 -11.88 -10.79
C HIS A 426 12.23 -10.37 -10.41
N LEU A 427 12.11 -10.01 -9.14
CA LEU A 427 12.12 -8.62 -8.65
C LEU A 427 12.94 -8.45 -7.37
N PHE A 428 13.75 -7.38 -7.31
CA PHE A 428 14.51 -7.03 -6.11
C PHE A 428 14.46 -5.50 -5.92
N GLY A 429 13.76 -5.02 -4.90
CA GLY A 429 13.35 -3.60 -4.83
C GLY A 429 12.10 -3.35 -5.68
N CYS A 430 10.93 -3.44 -5.04
CA CYS A 430 9.63 -3.15 -5.64
C CYS A 430 8.59 -2.89 -4.53
N SER A 431 7.34 -2.65 -4.89
CA SER A 431 6.70 -1.38 -4.51
C SER A 431 5.18 -1.43 -4.38
N MET A 432 4.46 -1.45 -5.52
CA MET A 432 3.10 -1.93 -5.72
C MET A 432 2.93 -2.26 -7.22
N ILE A 433 2.16 -3.31 -7.51
CA ILE A 433 2.38 -4.29 -8.61
C ILE A 433 1.24 -4.36 -9.66
N PHE A 434 1.45 -5.02 -10.81
CA PHE A 434 0.83 -6.33 -11.19
C PHE A 434 1.35 -6.95 -12.54
N ASP A 435 2.65 -6.88 -12.88
CA ASP A 435 3.40 -7.94 -13.61
C ASP A 435 4.94 -7.73 -13.49
N SER A 436 5.78 -8.59 -14.10
CA SER A 436 7.25 -8.41 -14.18
C SER A 436 7.94 -9.44 -15.10
N SER A 437 9.09 -9.06 -15.69
CA SER A 437 10.24 -9.92 -16.08
C SER A 437 11.40 -9.03 -16.59
N PHE A 438 12.41 -8.60 -15.83
CA PHE A 438 12.85 -8.84 -14.45
C PHE A 438 13.41 -7.47 -13.97
N CYS A 439 13.34 -7.04 -12.71
CA CYS A 439 13.64 -5.62 -12.38
C CYS A 439 14.36 -5.42 -11.04
N MET A 440 15.12 -4.32 -10.92
CA MET A 440 15.58 -3.78 -9.63
C MET A 440 15.20 -2.30 -9.42
N ASN A 441 14.22 -2.03 -8.57
CA ASN A 441 13.64 -0.72 -8.18
C ASN A 441 12.59 -0.14 -9.17
N SER A 442 11.32 -0.55 -9.08
CA SER A 442 10.16 0.01 -9.84
C SER A 442 9.04 0.44 -8.87
N TYR A 443 8.13 1.37 -9.22
CA TYR A 443 7.01 1.85 -8.37
C TYR A 443 5.65 2.04 -9.13
N TYR A 444 4.56 1.81 -8.39
CA TYR A 444 3.12 1.79 -8.78
C TYR A 444 2.81 1.39 -10.25
N SER A 445 3.06 0.12 -10.61
CA SER A 445 3.33 -0.31 -12.01
C SER A 445 2.43 -1.41 -12.61
N LEU A 446 2.25 -1.41 -13.96
CA LEU A 446 1.66 -2.50 -14.78
C LEU A 446 2.31 -2.66 -16.17
N LYS A 447 2.80 -3.85 -16.56
CA LYS A 447 3.49 -4.16 -17.85
C LYS A 447 4.98 -3.79 -17.91
N LEU A 448 5.70 -4.10 -16.83
CA LEU A 448 7.14 -3.94 -16.62
C LEU A 448 8.00 -4.87 -17.51
N ARG A 449 9.21 -4.42 -17.89
CA ARG A 449 10.21 -5.20 -18.66
C ARG A 449 11.65 -4.72 -18.40
N ARG A 450 12.53 -5.64 -17.94
CA ARG A 450 13.98 -5.47 -17.67
C ARG A 450 14.41 -4.12 -17.05
N CYS A 451 13.86 -3.74 -15.89
CA CYS A 451 13.94 -2.36 -15.35
C CYS A 451 15.02 -2.13 -14.26
N LEU A 452 15.39 -0.87 -14.06
CA LEU A 452 16.33 -0.38 -13.05
C LEU A 452 16.04 1.11 -12.78
N GLU A 453 15.20 1.44 -11.78
CA GLU A 453 14.18 2.53 -11.81
C GLU A 453 12.92 2.19 -12.65
N MET A 454 11.73 2.67 -12.21
CA MET A 454 10.64 3.42 -12.91
C MET A 454 9.56 3.89 -11.88
N ASP A 455 8.90 5.06 -11.99
CA ASP A 455 7.62 5.39 -11.29
C ASP A 455 6.79 6.50 -11.97
N SER A 456 5.45 6.51 -12.08
CA SER A 456 4.39 5.50 -11.87
C SER A 456 3.76 5.08 -13.18
N CYS A 457 3.63 3.78 -13.43
CA CYS A 457 3.69 3.28 -14.79
C CYS A 457 2.55 2.33 -15.18
N ARG A 458 2.13 2.42 -16.43
CA ARG A 458 1.63 1.27 -17.19
C ARG A 458 2.32 1.28 -18.56
N ASP A 459 2.51 0.13 -19.19
CA ASP A 459 3.35 -0.04 -20.40
C ASP A 459 4.86 0.25 -20.25
N CYS A 460 5.71 -0.78 -20.32
CA CYS A 460 7.17 -0.61 -20.25
C CYS A 460 7.95 -1.52 -21.22
N SER A 461 9.12 -1.05 -21.68
CA SER A 461 10.31 -1.77 -22.19
C SER A 461 11.41 -0.72 -22.42
N ASP A 462 12.71 -0.96 -22.28
CA ASP A 462 13.47 -2.04 -21.63
C ASP A 462 14.50 -1.26 -20.77
N SER A 463 14.10 -0.99 -19.52
CA SER A 463 14.27 0.33 -18.86
C SER A 463 15.45 0.45 -17.88
N LEU A 464 15.79 1.68 -17.48
CA LEU A 464 16.89 1.98 -16.55
C LEU A 464 16.72 3.39 -15.90
N TYR A 465 15.46 3.78 -15.78
CA TYR A 465 14.99 5.15 -15.90
C TYR A 465 13.58 5.27 -15.34
N CYS A 466 13.01 6.44 -15.55
CA CYS A 466 11.63 6.67 -16.00
C CYS A 466 10.69 7.20 -14.94
N HIS A 467 9.99 8.22 -15.41
CA HIS A 467 8.98 9.01 -14.73
C HIS A 467 7.57 8.49 -15.07
N ASN A 468 6.51 9.23 -14.70
CA ASN A 468 5.11 8.77 -14.75
C ASN A 468 4.62 8.49 -16.19
N LEU A 469 4.53 7.22 -16.60
CA LEU A 469 4.42 6.82 -18.02
C LEU A 469 3.23 5.91 -18.36
N GLU A 470 2.66 6.14 -19.55
CA GLU A 470 1.91 5.18 -20.37
C GLU A 470 2.42 5.21 -21.84
N SER A 471 2.82 4.02 -22.32
CA SER A 471 3.27 3.53 -23.65
C SER A 471 4.75 3.68 -24.09
N SER A 472 5.60 2.70 -23.71
CA SER A 472 7.07 2.71 -23.95
C SER A 472 7.71 1.43 -24.56
N SER A 473 8.78 1.61 -25.35
CA SER A 473 9.74 0.57 -25.77
C SER A 473 11.16 1.10 -26.03
N ASP A 474 12.16 0.40 -25.50
CA ASP A 474 13.60 0.72 -25.52
C ASP A 474 13.97 2.08 -24.90
N SER A 475 13.48 2.33 -23.68
CA SER A 475 13.96 3.39 -22.79
C SER A 475 15.35 3.07 -22.19
N MET A 476 15.81 3.87 -21.23
CA MET A 476 16.62 5.05 -21.56
C MET A 476 15.77 6.31 -21.71
N PHE A 477 15.90 7.17 -20.70
CA PHE A 477 15.12 8.39 -20.48
C PHE A 477 13.65 8.00 -20.18
N CYS A 478 12.71 8.84 -19.78
CA CYS A 478 12.37 10.20 -20.18
C CYS A 478 11.57 10.88 -19.07
N PHE A 479 11.36 12.20 -19.21
CA PHE A 479 10.51 12.99 -18.33
C PHE A 479 9.44 13.67 -19.19
N ASN A 480 8.16 13.40 -18.93
CA ASN A 480 7.01 14.07 -19.55
C ASN A 480 6.86 13.95 -21.10
N SER A 481 7.56 13.04 -21.78
CA SER A 481 7.38 12.79 -23.22
C SER A 481 6.68 11.45 -23.51
N LYS A 482 5.91 11.37 -24.60
CA LYS A 482 5.13 10.17 -24.99
C LYS A 482 5.60 9.62 -26.34
N ASN A 483 5.59 8.29 -26.48
CA ASN A 483 5.84 7.56 -27.74
C ASN A 483 7.18 7.82 -28.46
N LEU A 484 8.22 8.29 -27.75
CA LEU A 484 9.55 8.46 -28.35
C LEU A 484 10.32 7.14 -28.42
N ARG A 485 11.06 6.92 -29.52
CA ARG A 485 11.99 5.79 -29.71
C ARG A 485 13.44 6.29 -29.76
N ASN A 486 14.38 5.52 -29.21
CA ASN A 486 15.82 5.83 -29.18
C ASN A 486 16.13 7.25 -28.64
N ALA A 487 15.42 7.69 -27.61
CA ALA A 487 15.50 9.06 -27.12
C ALA A 487 16.51 9.22 -25.98
N ILE A 488 17.10 10.40 -25.89
CA ILE A 488 18.06 10.86 -24.87
C ILE A 488 17.66 12.27 -24.43
N GLY A 489 17.15 12.41 -23.20
CA GLY A 489 16.77 13.71 -22.61
C GLY A 489 15.68 14.44 -23.38
N ASN A 490 14.62 13.73 -23.77
CA ASN A 490 13.56 14.19 -24.68
C ASN A 490 14.04 14.55 -26.11
N ALA A 491 15.24 14.12 -26.54
CA ALA A 491 15.72 14.26 -27.92
C ALA A 491 15.98 12.90 -28.58
N GLN A 492 15.42 12.64 -29.75
CA GLN A 492 15.60 11.36 -30.45
C GLN A 492 16.96 11.25 -31.14
N LEU A 493 17.57 10.06 -31.12
CA LEU A 493 18.83 9.75 -31.78
C LEU A 493 18.69 8.63 -32.83
N PRO A 494 19.60 8.54 -33.81
CA PRO A 494 19.77 7.35 -34.64
C PRO A 494 20.04 6.11 -33.77
N ARG A 495 19.48 4.95 -34.17
CA ARG A 495 19.53 3.70 -33.40
C ARG A 495 20.95 3.31 -32.99
N GLU A 496 21.91 3.38 -33.91
CA GLU A 496 23.32 3.03 -33.67
C GLU A 496 23.96 3.91 -32.59
N LYS A 497 23.78 5.24 -32.67
CA LYS A 497 24.29 6.19 -31.66
C LYS A 497 23.65 5.91 -30.30
N TYR A 498 22.34 5.69 -30.26
CA TYR A 498 21.63 5.33 -29.03
C TYR A 498 22.17 4.01 -28.42
N SER A 499 22.33 2.96 -29.22
CA SER A 499 22.81 1.64 -28.75
C SER A 499 24.25 1.70 -28.23
N SER A 500 25.12 2.50 -28.86
CA SER A 500 26.47 2.74 -28.36
C SER A 500 26.45 3.44 -26.99
N ILE A 501 25.65 4.49 -26.82
CA ILE A 501 25.53 5.23 -25.56
C ILE A 501 24.94 4.34 -24.45
N LYS A 502 23.91 3.53 -24.78
CA LYS A 502 23.31 2.55 -23.86
C LYS A 502 24.34 1.57 -23.30
N SER A 503 25.20 1.06 -24.18
CA SER A 503 26.25 0.09 -23.79
C SER A 503 27.27 0.70 -22.82
N SER A 504 27.72 1.94 -23.06
CA SER A 504 28.64 2.64 -22.16
C SER A 504 28.02 2.95 -20.79
N ILE A 505 26.77 3.42 -20.78
CA ILE A 505 26.03 3.71 -19.55
C ILE A 505 25.83 2.45 -18.70
N LEU A 506 25.43 1.34 -19.32
CA LEU A 506 25.26 0.05 -18.64
C LEU A 506 26.55 -0.42 -17.97
N ALA A 507 27.70 -0.27 -18.65
CA ALA A 507 29.00 -0.62 -18.09
C ALA A 507 29.34 0.27 -16.87
N GLN A 508 29.14 1.58 -16.96
CA GLN A 508 29.38 2.54 -15.87
C GLN A 508 28.54 2.23 -14.62
N LEU A 509 27.24 1.98 -14.80
CA LEU A 509 26.31 1.66 -13.71
C LEU A 509 26.66 0.33 -13.03
N ALA A 510 27.06 -0.67 -13.82
CA ALA A 510 27.45 -1.98 -13.30
C ALA A 510 28.77 -1.93 -12.53
N GLU A 511 29.70 -1.06 -12.90
CA GLU A 511 30.93 -0.78 -12.14
C GLU A 511 30.63 0.01 -10.84
N GLU A 512 29.73 1.00 -10.90
CA GLU A 512 29.30 1.76 -9.74
C GLU A 512 28.60 0.86 -8.70
N LEU A 513 27.65 0.02 -9.13
CA LEU A 513 26.99 -0.95 -8.26
C LEU A 513 27.96 -2.01 -7.71
N GLN A 514 28.95 -2.45 -8.47
CA GLN A 514 29.94 -3.41 -7.98
C GLN A 514 30.85 -2.80 -6.89
N SER A 515 31.27 -1.55 -7.06
CA SER A 515 32.21 -0.84 -6.17
C SER A 515 31.55 -0.17 -4.96
N LYS A 516 30.41 0.52 -5.15
CA LYS A 516 29.74 1.33 -4.10
C LYS A 516 28.54 0.65 -3.42
N LYS A 517 28.00 -0.42 -4.02
CA LYS A 517 26.74 -1.07 -3.61
C LYS A 517 25.49 -0.17 -3.67
N SER A 518 25.59 0.93 -4.41
CA SER A 518 24.55 1.95 -4.62
C SER A 518 24.78 2.63 -5.97
N LEU A 519 23.88 3.54 -6.36
CA LEU A 519 24.04 4.43 -7.51
C LEU A 519 24.09 5.88 -7.05
N LYS A 520 24.86 6.73 -7.75
CA LYS A 520 24.85 8.19 -7.52
C LYS A 520 23.52 8.83 -7.94
N TRP A 521 22.91 8.30 -8.99
CA TRP A 521 21.68 8.80 -9.58
C TRP A 521 20.59 7.72 -9.51
N ASP A 522 19.40 8.15 -9.14
CA ASP A 522 18.15 7.39 -9.18
C ASP A 522 16.98 8.29 -9.62
N ILE A 523 15.78 7.73 -9.75
CA ILE A 523 14.60 8.44 -10.28
C ILE A 523 14.16 9.64 -9.41
N TYR A 524 14.52 9.65 -8.13
CA TYR A 524 14.17 10.72 -7.20
C TYR A 524 15.24 11.82 -7.14
N SER A 525 16.50 11.47 -7.40
CA SER A 525 17.66 12.36 -7.34
C SER A 525 18.05 12.98 -8.68
N ILE A 526 17.80 12.33 -9.82
CA ILE A 526 18.27 12.79 -11.16
C ILE A 526 17.75 14.19 -11.56
N GLY A 527 16.58 14.60 -11.05
CA GLY A 527 16.02 15.95 -11.22
C GLY A 527 16.48 17.01 -10.21
N SER A 528 17.42 16.68 -9.31
CA SER A 528 17.97 17.62 -8.33
C SER A 528 19.02 18.52 -8.96
N GLN A 529 19.10 19.78 -8.50
CA GLN A 529 20.30 20.59 -8.73
C GLN A 529 21.45 20.07 -7.85
N GLN A 530 22.67 20.01 -8.40
CA GLN A 530 23.85 19.81 -7.56
C GLN A 530 24.10 21.12 -6.79
N ALA A 531 24.30 21.00 -5.48
CA ALA A 531 24.61 22.11 -4.58
C ALA A 531 26.10 22.45 -4.60
#